data_AF-A0A8H7A3B0-F1
#
_entry.id   AF-A0A8H7A3B0-F1
#
_cell.length_a   1.000
_cell.length_b   1.000
_cell.length_c   1.000
_cell.angle_alpha   90.00
_cell.angle_beta   90.00
_cell.angle_gamma   90.00
#
_symmetry.space_group_name_H-M   'P 1'
#
loop_
_entity.id
_entity.type
_entity.pdbx_description
1 polymer ?
#
loop_
_entity_poly.entity_id
_entity_poly.type
_entity_poly.pdbx_seq_one_letter_code
_entity_poly.pdbx_strand_id
1 'polypeptide(L)'
;MTMLAGEHNKGLPAGYTKLDSTPPQSHETYPPLPPYSRPSEPGSSSAQGEPPCNWLSVSRDKSESIRGVYLVDPYLDIPEVLLAVPQKETEKQANLVLKTERGDIDVTVRILGVEGGTYMRPCRDGDAASEQGDPVCITMSTSKGSITSRLVSVEGSGANPRAKLQFMARADNGSVNLLLPRSFLGMISTHPPPASVPSPIVPVEISPDLQSNATVIMDTDRKRFFIGHSTQLPNHSNYDKVEICIAGGSVKLGYNDEVDAEWLLQPKTFIQRLQEWRRILCC
;
A
#
# COMPACT_ATOMS: atom_id res chain seq x y z
N MET A 1 -10.89 56.70 -23.58
CA MET A 1 -10.65 57.61 -22.45
C MET A 1 -11.95 57.72 -21.67
N THR A 2 -11.95 57.19 -20.45
CA THR A 2 -12.82 57.45 -19.29
C THR A 2 -14.33 57.79 -19.46
N MET A 3 -15.18 56.86 -18.99
CA MET A 3 -16.42 57.00 -18.20
C MET A 3 -17.46 58.10 -18.51
N LEU A 4 -18.75 57.73 -18.51
CA LEU A 4 -19.71 58.19 -17.49
C LEU A 4 -20.95 57.27 -17.41
N ALA A 5 -21.64 57.30 -16.27
CA ALA A 5 -22.64 56.30 -15.85
C ALA A 5 -24.10 56.79 -16.02
N GLY A 6 -25.05 55.88 -15.78
CA GLY A 6 -26.49 56.19 -15.77
C GLY A 6 -27.34 55.07 -15.16
N GLU A 7 -27.42 55.01 -13.83
CA GLU A 7 -28.52 54.34 -13.12
C GLU A 7 -29.69 55.31 -12.94
N HIS A 8 -30.94 54.82 -12.91
CA HIS A 8 -31.97 55.42 -12.05
C HIS A 8 -33.13 54.44 -11.78
N ASN A 9 -33.33 54.11 -10.51
CA ASN A 9 -34.40 53.22 -10.02
C ASN A 9 -35.79 53.89 -10.06
N LYS A 10 -36.84 53.06 -10.19
CA LYS A 10 -38.25 53.44 -10.02
C LYS A 10 -38.84 52.72 -8.79
N GLY A 11 -39.73 53.39 -8.05
CA GLY A 11 -40.63 52.73 -7.09
C GLY A 11 -40.97 53.58 -5.87
N LEU A 12 -42.17 54.17 -5.84
CA LEU A 12 -42.73 54.90 -4.69
C LEU A 12 -43.32 53.95 -3.63
N PRO A 13 -43.48 54.40 -2.37
CA PRO A 13 -43.99 53.59 -1.27
C PRO A 13 -45.46 53.86 -0.86
N ALA A 14 -45.90 53.07 0.12
CA ALA A 14 -46.84 53.42 1.20
C ALA A 14 -48.35 53.09 1.08
N GLY A 15 -48.79 52.33 2.10
CA GLY A 15 -50.16 51.91 2.44
C GLY A 15 -50.07 50.61 3.27
N TYR A 16 -50.71 50.40 4.44
CA TYR A 16 -51.70 51.20 5.15
C TYR A 16 -51.70 50.85 6.68
N THR A 17 -52.05 51.82 7.53
CA THR A 17 -52.75 51.71 8.85
C THR A 17 -52.24 50.84 10.03
N LYS A 18 -51.72 51.55 11.05
CA LYS A 18 -51.98 51.51 12.53
C LYS A 18 -52.47 50.24 13.27
N LEU A 19 -51.63 49.81 14.23
CA LEU A 19 -51.87 49.70 15.69
C LEU A 19 -53.33 49.61 16.24
N ASP A 20 -53.63 48.54 16.99
CA ASP A 20 -53.73 48.59 18.47
C ASP A 20 -53.51 47.18 19.08
N SER A 21 -53.80 46.96 20.38
CA SER A 21 -52.89 46.21 21.27
C SER A 21 -53.48 45.07 22.13
N THR A 22 -52.57 44.42 22.88
CA THR A 22 -52.71 43.41 23.97
C THR A 22 -52.78 41.91 23.61
N PRO A 23 -52.21 41.00 24.45
CA PRO A 23 -51.68 39.71 24.00
C PRO A 23 -52.44 38.48 24.51
N PRO A 24 -52.30 37.31 23.85
CA PRO A 24 -52.78 36.04 24.39
C PRO A 24 -51.70 35.28 25.21
N GLN A 25 -52.20 34.69 26.30
CA GLN A 25 -51.80 33.40 26.89
C GLN A 25 -50.56 33.29 27.79
N SER A 26 -50.85 32.73 28.97
CA SER A 26 -49.96 32.44 30.09
C SER A 26 -49.38 31.03 30.03
N HIS A 27 -48.08 30.93 30.28
CA HIS A 27 -47.40 29.81 30.94
C HIS A 27 -47.86 28.36 30.65
N GLU A 28 -47.19 27.71 29.70
CA GLU A 28 -46.71 26.34 29.95
C GLU A 28 -45.17 26.32 29.88
N THR A 29 -44.53 25.89 30.96
CA THR A 29 -43.07 25.81 31.07
C THR A 29 -42.59 24.51 30.44
N TYR A 30 -42.17 24.57 29.17
CA TYR A 30 -41.38 23.50 28.58
C TYR A 30 -40.02 23.39 29.29
N PRO A 31 -39.55 22.18 29.66
CA PRO A 31 -38.18 22.00 30.12
C PRO A 31 -37.21 22.35 28.98
N PRO A 32 -36.01 22.89 29.28
CA PRO A 32 -35.03 23.18 28.25
C PRO A 32 -34.64 21.89 27.51
N LEU A 33 -34.64 21.95 26.18
CA LEU A 33 -34.10 20.88 25.34
C LEU A 33 -32.65 20.61 25.76
N PRO A 34 -32.19 19.34 25.76
CA PRO A 34 -30.79 19.03 25.98
C PRO A 34 -29.93 19.80 24.95
N PRO A 35 -28.74 20.27 25.31
CA PRO A 35 -27.92 21.08 24.41
C PRO A 35 -27.68 20.31 23.11
N TYR A 36 -28.12 20.88 21.99
CA TYR A 36 -27.85 20.33 20.67
C TYR A 36 -26.35 20.14 20.53
N SER A 37 -25.91 18.88 20.44
CA SER A 37 -24.53 18.55 20.09
C SER A 37 -24.20 19.27 18.79
N ARG A 38 -23.29 20.25 18.87
CA ARG A 38 -22.72 20.92 17.70
C ARG A 38 -22.30 19.82 16.71
N PRO A 39 -22.59 19.94 15.40
CA PRO A 39 -22.05 19.02 14.42
C PRO A 39 -20.53 18.97 14.59
N SER A 40 -20.01 17.80 14.94
CA SER A 40 -18.57 17.63 15.08
C SER A 40 -17.92 18.02 13.76
N GLU A 41 -17.04 19.02 13.81
CA GLU A 41 -16.07 19.27 12.74
C GLU A 41 -15.38 17.92 12.43
N PRO A 42 -15.05 17.63 11.15
CA PRO A 42 -14.44 16.35 10.79
C PRO A 42 -13.12 16.18 11.52
N GLY A 43 -13.18 15.49 12.66
CA GLY A 43 -12.05 15.29 13.54
C GLY A 43 -10.96 14.57 12.79
N SER A 44 -9.75 15.13 12.84
CA SER A 44 -8.55 14.46 12.36
C SER A 44 -8.52 13.03 12.91
N SER A 45 -8.61 12.06 12.02
CA SER A 45 -8.67 10.64 12.36
C SER A 45 -7.31 10.17 12.86
N SER A 46 -7.03 10.44 14.14
CA SER A 46 -5.86 9.96 14.84
C SER A 46 -5.95 8.44 15.03
N ALA A 47 -5.26 7.71 14.16
CA ALA A 47 -4.80 6.35 14.36
C ALA A 47 -5.84 5.35 14.94
N GLN A 48 -6.99 5.18 14.28
CA GLN A 48 -7.56 3.83 14.25
C GLN A 48 -6.68 2.99 13.33
N GLY A 49 -5.93 2.04 13.90
CA GLY A 49 -5.10 1.13 13.13
C GLY A 49 -5.96 0.32 12.15
N GLU A 50 -5.53 0.23 10.90
CA GLU A 50 -6.20 -0.60 9.90
C GLU A 50 -6.23 -2.06 10.40
N PRO A 51 -7.36 -2.77 10.24
CA PRO A 51 -7.48 -4.14 10.73
C PRO A 51 -6.46 -5.06 10.04
N PRO A 52 -5.79 -5.97 10.78
CA PRO A 52 -4.89 -6.93 10.18
C PRO A 52 -5.62 -7.87 9.23
N CYS A 53 -4.94 -8.31 8.17
CA CYS A 53 -5.49 -9.23 7.18
C CYS A 53 -4.50 -10.35 6.81
N ASN A 54 -5.01 -11.56 6.59
CA ASN A 54 -4.23 -12.71 6.10
C ASN A 54 -4.65 -13.16 4.70
N TRP A 55 -5.80 -12.69 4.22
CA TRP A 55 -6.29 -12.94 2.86
C TRP A 55 -7.16 -11.76 2.46
N LEU A 56 -6.56 -10.81 1.76
CA LEU A 56 -7.26 -9.66 1.21
C LEU A 56 -6.97 -9.51 -0.29
N SER A 57 -8.03 -9.50 -1.10
CA SER A 57 -7.95 -9.21 -2.53
C SER A 57 -8.71 -7.94 -2.85
N VAL A 58 -7.99 -6.88 -3.25
CA VAL A 58 -8.57 -5.61 -3.70
C VAL A 58 -8.37 -5.49 -5.20
N SER A 59 -9.45 -5.64 -5.96
CA SER A 59 -9.49 -5.33 -7.40
C SER A 59 -10.24 -4.02 -7.61
N ARG A 60 -9.68 -3.12 -8.41
CA ARG A 60 -10.29 -1.84 -8.81
C ARG A 60 -10.38 -1.75 -10.33
N ASP A 61 -11.57 -1.43 -10.82
CA ASP A 61 -11.83 -1.42 -12.26
C ASP A 61 -11.31 -0.15 -12.93
N LYS A 62 -10.95 -0.29 -14.23
CA LYS A 62 -10.59 0.79 -15.14
C LYS A 62 -9.37 1.60 -14.67
N SER A 63 -9.58 2.68 -13.91
CA SER A 63 -8.57 3.72 -13.63
C SER A 63 -8.48 4.11 -12.15
N GLU A 64 -9.23 3.45 -11.27
CA GLU A 64 -9.10 3.69 -9.83
C GLU A 64 -7.74 3.20 -9.33
N SER A 65 -7.04 4.09 -8.63
CA SER A 65 -5.76 3.79 -7.98
C SER A 65 -5.99 3.20 -6.60
N ILE A 66 -5.17 2.23 -6.21
CA ILE A 66 -5.19 1.65 -4.86
C ILE A 66 -4.16 2.39 -4.02
N ARG A 67 -4.60 3.03 -2.94
CA ARG A 67 -3.73 3.75 -1.99
C ARG A 67 -4.10 3.41 -0.56
N GLY A 68 -3.11 3.47 0.34
CA GLY A 68 -3.33 3.29 1.78
C GLY A 68 -2.17 2.56 2.46
N VAL A 69 -2.39 2.17 3.71
CA VAL A 69 -1.53 1.24 4.42
C VAL A 69 -2.29 -0.09 4.55
N TYR A 70 -1.55 -1.19 4.66
CA TYR A 70 -2.11 -2.53 4.80
C TYR A 70 -1.33 -3.26 5.88
N LEU A 71 -2.02 -3.70 6.95
CA LEU A 71 -1.44 -4.55 7.97
C LEU A 71 -1.69 -6.01 7.60
N VAL A 72 -0.63 -6.75 7.32
CA VAL A 72 -0.66 -8.18 7.00
C VAL A 72 -0.23 -8.97 8.22
N ASP A 73 -1.13 -9.82 8.71
CA ASP A 73 -0.88 -10.78 9.77
C ASP A 73 -0.98 -12.20 9.19
N PRO A 74 0.15 -12.89 8.96
CA PRO A 74 0.13 -14.24 8.39
C PRO A 74 -0.37 -15.31 9.37
N TYR A 75 -0.54 -14.98 10.66
CA TYR A 75 -0.99 -15.91 11.71
C TYR A 75 -2.47 -15.78 12.06
N LEU A 76 -3.16 -14.77 11.53
CA LEU A 76 -4.61 -14.62 11.69
C LEU A 76 -5.33 -15.82 11.05
N ASP A 77 -5.93 -16.66 11.89
CA ASP A 77 -6.70 -17.83 11.46
C ASP A 77 -8.00 -17.40 10.76
N ILE A 78 -8.22 -17.94 9.55
CA ILE A 78 -9.42 -17.67 8.77
C ILE A 78 -10.15 -19.00 8.58
N PRO A 79 -11.37 -19.16 9.13
CA PRO A 79 -12.14 -20.40 9.04
C PRO A 79 -12.28 -20.92 7.61
N GLU A 80 -12.05 -22.22 7.39
CA GLU A 80 -12.09 -22.88 6.06
C GLU A 80 -13.39 -22.59 5.29
N VAL A 81 -14.52 -22.39 5.98
CA VAL A 81 -15.83 -22.04 5.37
C VAL A 81 -15.87 -20.65 4.71
N LEU A 82 -15.00 -19.72 5.10
CA LEU A 82 -14.87 -18.39 4.50
C LEU A 82 -13.84 -18.37 3.36
N LEU A 83 -13.03 -19.43 3.25
CA LEU A 83 -12.04 -19.57 2.21
C LEU A 83 -12.75 -19.99 0.92
N ALA A 84 -12.79 -19.10 -0.07
CA ALA A 84 -13.24 -19.47 -1.40
C ALA A 84 -12.28 -20.55 -1.95
N VAL A 85 -12.78 -21.79 -2.06
CA VAL A 85 -11.99 -22.97 -2.48
C VAL A 85 -11.18 -22.61 -3.73
N PRO A 86 -9.85 -22.78 -3.72
CA PRO A 86 -9.01 -22.43 -4.86
C PRO A 86 -9.52 -23.10 -6.14
N GLN A 87 -9.60 -22.35 -7.24
CA GLN A 87 -10.02 -22.90 -8.55
C GLN A 87 -9.08 -24.00 -9.07
N LYS A 88 -7.90 -24.16 -8.46
CA LYS A 88 -6.98 -25.29 -8.61
C LYS A 88 -6.26 -25.54 -7.28
N GLU A 89 -6.12 -26.81 -6.88
CA GLU A 89 -5.40 -27.22 -5.65
C GLU A 89 -3.92 -26.80 -5.61
N THR A 90 -3.32 -26.40 -6.74
CA THR A 90 -1.89 -26.09 -6.87
C THR A 90 -1.53 -24.62 -6.76
N GLU A 91 -2.49 -23.70 -6.76
CA GLU A 91 -2.21 -22.25 -6.66
C GLU A 91 -2.29 -21.80 -5.19
N LYS A 92 -1.13 -21.70 -4.52
CA LYS A 92 -1.05 -21.21 -3.14
C LYS A 92 -1.61 -19.78 -3.05
N GLN A 93 -2.61 -19.59 -2.19
CA GLN A 93 -3.28 -18.32 -1.97
C GLN A 93 -2.29 -17.26 -1.45
N ALA A 94 -2.37 -16.05 -2.00
CA ALA A 94 -1.58 -14.91 -1.53
C ALA A 94 -2.30 -14.15 -0.41
N ASN A 95 -1.55 -13.68 0.58
CA ASN A 95 -2.09 -13.00 1.76
C ASN A 95 -2.65 -11.61 1.41
N LEU A 96 -2.01 -10.92 0.47
CA LEU A 96 -2.47 -9.64 -0.07
C LEU A 96 -2.36 -9.62 -1.59
N VAL A 97 -3.48 -9.33 -2.27
CA VAL A 97 -3.56 -9.18 -3.73
C VAL A 97 -4.15 -7.82 -4.06
N LEU A 98 -3.37 -6.96 -4.72
CA LEU A 98 -3.82 -5.64 -5.20
C LEU A 98 -3.82 -5.62 -6.74
N LYS A 99 -4.93 -5.23 -7.35
CA LYS A 99 -5.09 -5.21 -8.81
C LYS A 99 -5.86 -4.00 -9.31
N THR A 100 -5.36 -3.39 -10.39
CA THR A 100 -6.06 -2.35 -11.16
C THR A 100 -5.67 -2.47 -12.64
N GLU A 101 -6.42 -1.88 -13.58
CA GLU A 101 -6.04 -1.90 -15.00
C GLU A 101 -5.11 -0.72 -15.35
N ARG A 102 -5.51 0.50 -14.97
CA ARG A 102 -4.82 1.76 -15.32
C ARG A 102 -4.54 2.67 -14.14
N GLY A 103 -5.02 2.33 -12.95
CA GLY A 103 -4.68 3.06 -11.74
C GLY A 103 -3.25 2.74 -11.28
N ASP A 104 -2.70 3.61 -10.45
CA ASP A 104 -1.49 3.33 -9.70
C ASP A 104 -1.80 2.43 -8.49
N ILE A 105 -0.85 1.63 -8.06
CA ILE A 105 -0.84 1.00 -6.74
C ILE A 105 0.22 1.71 -5.92
N ASP A 106 -0.15 2.27 -4.77
CA ASP A 106 0.70 3.13 -3.96
C ASP A 106 0.44 2.87 -2.48
N VAL A 107 1.21 1.95 -1.90
CA VAL A 107 0.88 1.37 -0.59
C VAL A 107 2.09 1.18 0.32
N THR A 108 1.86 1.26 1.63
CA THR A 108 2.77 0.67 2.63
C THR A 108 2.18 -0.64 3.10
N VAL A 109 2.92 -1.73 3.00
CA VAL A 109 2.53 -3.02 3.60
C VAL A 109 3.35 -3.23 4.85
N ARG A 110 2.68 -3.31 6.00
CA ARG A 110 3.26 -3.67 7.29
C ARG A 110 3.02 -5.15 7.53
N ILE A 111 4.07 -5.94 7.73
CA ILE A 111 4.00 -7.39 7.92
C ILE A 111 4.31 -7.67 9.39
N LEU A 112 3.38 -8.29 10.11
CA LEU A 112 3.62 -8.74 11.47
C LEU A 112 4.55 -9.96 11.46
N GLY A 113 5.59 -9.93 12.29
CA GLY A 113 6.32 -11.14 12.68
C GLY A 113 5.51 -11.99 13.65
N VAL A 114 6.01 -13.18 13.97
CA VAL A 114 5.46 -14.00 15.07
C VAL A 114 5.48 -13.16 16.36
N GLU A 115 4.38 -13.14 17.11
CA GLU A 115 4.41 -12.82 18.54
C GLU A 115 4.53 -14.13 19.35
N GLY A 116 5.21 -14.06 20.49
CA GLY A 116 5.88 -15.19 21.14
C GLY A 116 5.04 -16.48 21.27
N GLY A 117 5.42 -17.50 20.49
CA GLY A 117 5.19 -18.91 20.80
C GLY A 117 3.74 -19.34 21.10
N THR A 118 2.87 -19.39 20.09
CA THR A 118 1.72 -20.33 20.12
C THR A 118 1.12 -20.66 18.75
N TYR A 119 1.28 -19.79 17.75
CA TYR A 119 0.71 -20.00 16.40
C TYR A 119 1.60 -20.83 15.47
N MET A 120 2.05 -22.00 15.95
CA MET A 120 2.46 -23.06 15.04
C MET A 120 1.17 -23.60 14.40
N ARG A 121 0.93 -23.25 13.12
CA ARG A 121 -0.13 -23.88 12.32
C ARG A 121 0.07 -25.40 12.44
N PRO A 122 -0.92 -26.17 12.94
CA PRO A 122 -0.73 -27.61 13.12
C PRO A 122 -0.41 -28.22 11.76
N CYS A 123 0.80 -28.78 11.63
CA CYS A 123 1.20 -29.53 10.45
C CYS A 123 0.17 -30.65 10.26
N ARG A 124 -0.47 -30.73 9.09
CA ARG A 124 -1.28 -31.90 8.74
C ARG A 124 -0.32 -33.10 8.72
N ASP A 125 -0.72 -34.20 9.37
CA ASP A 125 0.13 -35.38 9.55
C ASP A 125 0.73 -35.86 8.20
N GLY A 126 2.04 -35.71 8.04
CA GLY A 126 2.78 -36.17 6.85
C GLY A 126 3.80 -35.18 6.29
N ASP A 127 3.60 -33.87 6.47
CA ASP A 127 4.58 -32.88 6.00
C ASP A 127 5.78 -32.78 6.95
N ALA A 128 6.98 -32.99 6.41
CA ALA A 128 8.22 -32.79 7.14
C ALA A 128 8.29 -31.33 7.63
N ALA A 129 8.37 -31.15 8.95
CA ALA A 129 8.27 -29.84 9.59
C ALA A 129 9.36 -28.88 9.06
N SER A 130 8.95 -27.97 8.18
CA SER A 130 9.72 -26.76 7.92
C SER A 130 9.67 -25.92 9.20
N GLU A 131 10.79 -25.86 9.93
CA GLU A 131 10.93 -25.10 11.19
C GLU A 131 10.68 -23.59 11.00
N GLN A 132 10.60 -23.13 9.75
CA GLN A 132 10.10 -21.81 9.37
C GLN A 132 8.79 -21.96 8.59
N GLY A 133 7.75 -21.27 9.06
CA GLY A 133 6.40 -21.35 8.50
C GLY A 133 6.27 -20.82 7.07
N ASP A 134 5.06 -20.95 6.53
CA ASP A 134 4.68 -20.51 5.19
C ASP A 134 5.10 -19.06 4.90
N PRO A 135 5.74 -18.75 3.75
CA PRO A 135 6.06 -17.38 3.37
C PRO A 135 4.81 -16.52 3.18
N VAL A 136 4.92 -15.25 3.58
CA VAL A 136 3.94 -14.18 3.35
C VAL A 136 3.99 -13.77 1.87
N CYS A 137 2.98 -14.16 1.14
CA CYS A 137 2.80 -13.92 -0.28
C CYS A 137 2.04 -12.60 -0.53
N ILE A 138 2.68 -11.62 -1.17
CA ILE A 138 2.08 -10.34 -1.56
C ILE A 138 2.15 -10.23 -3.10
N THR A 139 1.03 -9.93 -3.74
CA THR A 139 0.93 -9.74 -5.20
C THR A 139 0.34 -8.38 -5.54
N MET A 140 0.98 -7.65 -6.44
CA MET A 140 0.50 -6.36 -6.95
C MET A 140 0.51 -6.36 -8.48
N SER A 141 -0.55 -5.89 -9.12
CA SER A 141 -0.66 -5.91 -10.59
C SER A 141 -1.39 -4.70 -11.19
N THR A 142 -0.79 -4.12 -12.23
CA THR A 142 -1.37 -3.06 -13.06
C THR A 142 -0.95 -3.22 -14.52
N SER A 143 -1.78 -2.78 -15.48
CA SER A 143 -1.44 -2.84 -16.91
C SER A 143 -0.96 -1.50 -17.48
N LYS A 144 -1.35 -0.36 -16.90
CA LYS A 144 -0.94 0.98 -17.38
C LYS A 144 -0.53 1.98 -16.29
N GLY A 145 -0.67 1.63 -15.02
CA GLY A 145 -0.22 2.46 -13.91
C GLY A 145 1.17 2.07 -13.39
N SER A 146 1.63 2.77 -12.38
CA SER A 146 2.84 2.41 -11.64
C SER A 146 2.52 1.68 -10.34
N ILE A 147 3.42 0.80 -9.90
CA ILE A 147 3.40 0.19 -8.57
C ILE A 147 4.47 0.88 -7.73
N THR A 148 4.07 1.45 -6.59
CA THR A 148 4.98 1.91 -5.55
C THR A 148 4.62 1.21 -4.25
N SER A 149 5.55 0.46 -3.68
CA SER A 149 5.34 -0.31 -2.46
C SER A 149 6.47 -0.07 -1.48
N ARG A 150 6.12 0.15 -0.21
CA ARG A 150 7.05 0.13 0.93
C ARG A 150 6.73 -1.08 1.79
N LEU A 151 7.66 -2.01 1.92
CA LEU A 151 7.48 -3.22 2.73
C LEU A 151 8.14 -3.03 4.09
N VAL A 152 7.34 -2.99 5.16
CA VAL A 152 7.82 -2.77 6.53
C VAL A 152 7.62 -4.05 7.32
N SER A 153 8.70 -4.65 7.82
CA SER A 153 8.60 -5.69 8.84
C SER A 153 8.31 -5.01 10.18
N VAL A 154 7.25 -5.44 10.87
CA VAL A 154 7.00 -5.08 12.26
C VAL A 154 7.61 -6.17 13.11
N GLU A 155 8.66 -5.84 13.85
CA GLU A 155 9.34 -6.79 14.73
C GLU A 155 8.44 -7.14 15.92
N GLY A 156 8.10 -8.42 16.06
CA GLY A 156 7.51 -8.94 17.28
C GLY A 156 8.53 -8.95 18.41
N SER A 157 8.10 -8.67 19.64
CA SER A 157 8.95 -8.47 20.82
C SER A 157 10.08 -9.51 20.99
N GLY A 158 11.32 -9.09 20.71
CA GLY A 158 12.54 -9.53 21.43
C GLY A 158 13.16 -10.90 21.11
N ALA A 159 12.46 -11.82 20.44
CA ALA A 159 13.01 -13.17 20.20
C ALA A 159 12.59 -13.85 18.87
N ASN A 160 11.67 -13.25 18.11
CA ASN A 160 11.00 -13.97 17.03
C ASN A 160 11.63 -13.70 15.65
N PRO A 161 11.83 -14.74 14.82
CA PRO A 161 12.29 -14.55 13.45
C PRO A 161 11.22 -13.79 12.66
N ARG A 162 11.68 -12.83 11.84
CA ARG A 162 10.83 -12.14 10.87
C ARG A 162 10.12 -13.16 9.95
N ALA A 163 8.86 -12.91 9.64
CA ALA A 163 8.12 -13.67 8.65
C ALA A 163 8.76 -13.57 7.25
N LYS A 164 9.02 -14.73 6.64
CA LYS A 164 9.62 -14.86 5.30
C LYS A 164 8.72 -14.21 4.24
N LEU A 165 9.28 -13.41 3.34
CA LEU A 165 8.54 -12.63 2.35
C LEU A 165 8.64 -13.25 0.94
N GLN A 166 7.50 -13.35 0.26
CA GLN A 166 7.40 -13.55 -1.19
C GLN A 166 6.58 -12.42 -1.81
N PHE A 167 7.25 -11.48 -2.50
CA PHE A 167 6.61 -10.34 -3.15
C PHE A 167 6.66 -10.50 -4.68
N MET A 168 5.51 -10.34 -5.34
CA MET A 168 5.38 -10.32 -6.80
C MET A 168 4.72 -9.02 -7.25
N ALA A 169 5.40 -8.26 -8.11
CA ALA A 169 4.84 -7.08 -8.77
C ALA A 169 4.77 -7.28 -10.28
N ARG A 170 3.65 -6.93 -10.91
CA ARG A 170 3.49 -6.93 -12.37
C ARG A 170 3.01 -5.58 -12.88
N ALA A 171 3.78 -4.97 -13.77
CA ALA A 171 3.40 -3.75 -14.48
C ALA A 171 3.57 -3.95 -16.00
N ASP A 172 2.49 -4.03 -16.78
CA ASP A 172 2.67 -4.21 -18.23
C ASP A 172 3.26 -2.94 -18.86
N ASN A 173 2.82 -1.74 -18.46
CA ASN A 173 3.44 -0.47 -18.82
C ASN A 173 3.36 0.52 -17.64
N GLY A 174 4.51 0.90 -17.07
CA GLY A 174 4.59 1.79 -15.91
C GLY A 174 5.91 1.64 -15.14
N SER A 175 6.01 2.22 -13.94
CA SER A 175 7.20 2.03 -13.08
C SER A 175 6.90 1.09 -11.91
N VAL A 176 7.90 0.29 -11.49
CA VAL A 176 7.83 -0.48 -10.24
C VAL A 176 8.88 0.06 -9.28
N ASN A 177 8.42 0.68 -8.20
CA ASN A 177 9.23 1.36 -7.21
C ASN A 177 9.08 0.61 -5.87
N LEU A 178 10.13 -0.06 -5.39
CA LEU A 178 10.06 -0.92 -4.21
C LEU A 178 11.05 -0.47 -3.14
N LEU A 179 10.53 -0.14 -1.97
CA LEU A 179 11.32 0.10 -0.76
C LEU A 179 11.27 -1.16 0.12
N LEU A 180 12.44 -1.70 0.44
CA LEU A 180 12.63 -2.92 1.21
C LEU A 180 13.07 -2.60 2.64
N PRO A 181 12.75 -3.45 3.63
CA PRO A 181 13.35 -3.35 4.95
C PRO A 181 14.82 -3.79 4.90
N ARG A 182 15.71 -3.17 5.69
CA ARG A 182 17.13 -3.58 5.81
C ARG A 182 17.33 -5.06 6.20
N SER A 183 16.32 -5.67 6.84
CA SER A 183 16.30 -7.10 7.18
C SER A 183 15.95 -8.02 6.01
N PHE A 184 15.73 -7.49 4.79
CA PHE A 184 15.48 -8.31 3.59
C PHE A 184 16.74 -9.10 3.20
N LEU A 185 16.60 -10.42 3.12
CA LEU A 185 17.68 -11.33 2.78
C LEU A 185 17.17 -12.33 1.75
N GLY A 186 17.58 -12.17 0.49
CA GLY A 186 17.12 -13.03 -0.57
C GLY A 186 17.22 -12.48 -1.99
N MET A 187 16.53 -13.17 -2.90
CA MET A 187 16.68 -12.95 -4.33
C MET A 187 15.68 -11.95 -4.89
N ILE A 188 16.18 -10.97 -5.63
CA ILE A 188 15.41 -10.03 -6.43
C ILE A 188 15.61 -10.41 -7.90
N SER A 189 14.52 -10.63 -8.64
CA SER A 189 14.56 -10.93 -10.07
C SER A 189 13.62 -10.03 -10.87
N THR A 190 14.14 -9.36 -11.89
CA THR A 190 13.36 -8.60 -12.87
C THR A 190 13.34 -9.35 -14.21
N HIS A 191 12.19 -9.40 -14.86
CA HIS A 191 12.06 -9.99 -16.19
C HIS A 191 10.81 -9.47 -16.93
N PRO A 192 10.78 -9.53 -18.28
CA PRO A 192 9.57 -9.25 -19.05
C PRO A 192 8.54 -10.38 -18.89
N PRO A 193 7.22 -10.09 -18.95
CA PRO A 193 6.17 -11.11 -18.87
C PRO A 193 6.31 -12.21 -19.94
N PRO A 194 5.88 -13.47 -19.67
CA PRO A 194 6.07 -14.58 -20.61
C PRO A 194 5.45 -14.43 -22.00
N ALA A 195 4.46 -13.52 -22.14
CA ALA A 195 3.72 -13.27 -23.38
C ALA A 195 4.10 -11.96 -24.09
N SER A 196 5.06 -11.18 -23.57
CA SER A 196 5.52 -9.97 -24.28
C SER A 196 6.51 -10.34 -25.39
N VAL A 197 6.30 -9.74 -26.57
CA VAL A 197 7.30 -9.54 -27.64
C VAL A 197 8.63 -9.10 -27.01
N PRO A 198 9.82 -9.44 -27.55
CA PRO A 198 11.11 -8.98 -27.03
C PRO A 198 11.10 -7.47 -26.72
N SER A 199 10.92 -7.17 -25.44
CA SER A 199 10.80 -5.81 -24.92
C SER A 199 12.18 -5.16 -24.83
N PRO A 200 12.28 -3.83 -24.96
CA PRO A 200 13.52 -3.13 -24.66
C PRO A 200 13.96 -3.44 -23.22
N ILE A 201 15.28 -3.51 -22.99
CA ILE A 201 15.85 -3.72 -21.65
C ILE A 201 15.33 -2.63 -20.72
N VAL A 202 14.52 -3.04 -19.74
CA VAL A 202 13.93 -2.12 -18.77
C VAL A 202 15.05 -1.63 -17.83
N PRO A 203 15.27 -0.31 -17.68
CA PRO A 203 16.24 0.20 -16.73
C PRO A 203 15.84 -0.20 -15.31
N VAL A 204 16.78 -0.84 -14.62
CA VAL A 204 16.68 -1.18 -13.20
C VAL A 204 17.69 -0.30 -12.47
N GLU A 205 17.17 0.62 -11.67
CA GLU A 205 17.94 1.55 -10.85
C GLU A 205 17.89 1.05 -9.40
N ILE A 206 19.04 1.00 -8.75
CA ILE A 206 19.22 0.47 -7.39
C ILE A 206 19.92 1.57 -6.59
N SER A 207 19.43 1.89 -5.39
CA SER A 207 20.10 2.81 -4.47
C SER A 207 21.52 2.31 -4.16
N PRO A 208 22.53 3.19 -3.99
CA PRO A 208 23.90 2.77 -3.66
C PRO A 208 24.00 1.88 -2.41
N ASP A 209 23.22 2.16 -1.37
CA ASP A 209 23.13 1.36 -0.15
C ASP A 209 22.64 -0.08 -0.41
N LEU A 210 21.52 -0.25 -1.12
CA LEU A 210 21.04 -1.57 -1.56
C LEU A 210 22.04 -2.27 -2.50
N GLN A 211 22.70 -1.52 -3.38
CA GLN A 211 23.70 -2.04 -4.32
C GLN A 211 24.95 -2.56 -3.60
N SER A 212 25.39 -1.89 -2.52
CA SER A 212 26.55 -2.33 -1.71
C SER A 212 26.33 -3.69 -1.03
N ASN A 213 25.07 -4.03 -0.76
CA ASN A 213 24.65 -5.31 -0.16
C ASN A 213 24.18 -6.33 -1.20
N ALA A 214 24.25 -6.01 -2.50
CA ALA A 214 23.75 -6.84 -3.59
C ALA A 214 24.88 -7.61 -4.31
N THR A 215 24.77 -8.94 -4.32
CA THR A 215 25.55 -9.78 -5.23
C THR A 215 24.81 -9.93 -6.56
N VAL A 216 25.42 -9.46 -7.66
CA VAL A 216 24.86 -9.65 -9.01
C VAL A 216 25.00 -11.11 -9.44
N ILE A 217 23.87 -11.76 -9.75
CA ILE A 217 23.82 -13.13 -10.27
C ILE A 217 23.68 -13.14 -11.79
N MET A 218 22.90 -12.19 -12.33
CA MET A 218 22.59 -12.09 -13.75
C MET A 218 22.34 -10.63 -14.11
N ASP A 219 23.00 -10.14 -15.16
CA ASP A 219 22.80 -8.79 -15.70
C ASP A 219 22.71 -8.87 -17.24
N THR A 220 21.56 -9.37 -17.72
CA THR A 220 21.27 -9.56 -19.16
C THR A 220 19.95 -8.86 -19.53
N ASP A 221 19.16 -9.44 -20.44
CA ASP A 221 17.73 -9.16 -20.62
C ASP A 221 16.90 -9.28 -19.32
N ARG A 222 17.42 -10.02 -18.35
CA ARG A 222 16.87 -10.22 -17.01
C ARG A 222 17.92 -9.81 -16.00
N LYS A 223 17.52 -9.06 -14.97
CA LYS A 223 18.43 -8.77 -13.86
C LYS A 223 18.09 -9.65 -12.66
N ARG A 224 19.10 -10.27 -12.05
CA ARG A 224 18.95 -11.03 -10.81
C ARG A 224 20.06 -10.66 -9.85
N PHE A 225 19.66 -10.33 -8.64
CA PHE A 225 20.53 -9.95 -7.54
C PHE A 225 20.15 -10.76 -6.30
N PHE A 226 21.13 -11.05 -5.46
CA PHE A 226 20.90 -11.57 -4.11
C PHE A 226 21.32 -10.51 -3.10
N ILE A 227 20.41 -10.12 -2.21
CA ILE A 227 20.68 -9.21 -1.11
C ILE A 227 21.06 -10.05 0.11
N GLY A 228 22.26 -9.84 0.63
CA GLY A 228 22.83 -10.65 1.71
C GLY A 228 24.23 -11.18 1.37
N HIS A 229 24.76 -12.04 2.22
CA HIS A 229 26.10 -12.60 2.07
C HIS A 229 26.11 -13.79 1.12
N SER A 230 27.08 -13.88 0.20
CA SER A 230 27.18 -14.99 -0.78
C SER A 230 27.50 -16.37 -0.18
N THR A 231 27.77 -16.44 1.12
CA THR A 231 27.91 -17.67 1.93
C THR A 231 26.58 -18.17 2.52
N GLN A 232 25.57 -17.28 2.57
CA GLN A 232 24.18 -17.68 2.36
C GLN A 232 24.05 -18.10 0.86
N LEU A 233 22.85 -18.21 0.29
CA LEU A 233 22.56 -18.69 -1.07
C LEU A 233 22.39 -20.24 -1.25
N PRO A 234 23.23 -21.19 -0.78
CA PRO A 234 22.90 -22.63 -0.83
C PRO A 234 21.60 -23.00 -0.13
N ASN A 235 21.26 -22.36 1.00
CA ASN A 235 20.01 -22.58 1.75
C ASN A 235 18.79 -21.87 1.12
N HIS A 236 18.61 -22.06 -0.18
CA HIS A 236 17.63 -21.40 -1.05
C HIS A 236 16.17 -21.50 -0.59
N SER A 237 15.83 -22.47 0.25
CA SER A 237 14.51 -22.62 0.87
C SER A 237 14.14 -21.51 1.85
N ASN A 238 15.11 -20.80 2.44
CA ASN A 238 14.87 -19.96 3.62
C ASN A 238 14.93 -18.44 3.33
N TYR A 239 15.18 -18.04 2.09
CA TYR A 239 15.32 -16.62 1.72
C TYR A 239 14.02 -15.97 1.29
N ASP A 240 13.95 -14.64 1.45
CA ASP A 240 12.94 -13.82 0.82
C ASP A 240 13.03 -13.92 -0.72
N LYS A 241 11.90 -13.67 -1.39
CA LYS A 241 11.84 -13.59 -2.86
C LYS A 241 11.11 -12.34 -3.30
N VAL A 242 11.71 -11.57 -4.21
CA VAL A 242 11.08 -10.46 -4.94
C VAL A 242 11.11 -10.77 -6.43
N GLU A 243 9.94 -10.73 -7.06
CA GLU A 243 9.75 -11.01 -8.47
C GLU A 243 9.03 -9.85 -9.16
N ILE A 244 9.69 -9.20 -10.11
CA ILE A 244 9.19 -8.00 -10.78
C ILE A 244 9.05 -8.29 -12.28
N CYS A 245 7.80 -8.37 -12.72
CA CYS A 245 7.40 -8.65 -14.09
C CYS A 245 7.02 -7.34 -14.78
N ILE A 246 7.86 -6.82 -15.68
CA ILE A 246 7.64 -5.50 -16.31
C ILE A 246 7.90 -5.55 -17.81
N ALA A 247 6.93 -5.14 -18.63
CA ALA A 247 7.08 -5.16 -20.10
C ALA A 247 7.57 -3.82 -20.68
N GLY A 248 7.34 -2.69 -19.99
CA GLY A 248 7.86 -1.38 -20.35
C GLY A 248 7.80 -0.37 -19.21
N GLY A 249 8.80 0.53 -19.15
CA GLY A 249 8.93 1.57 -18.14
C GLY A 249 10.27 1.49 -17.38
N SER A 250 10.24 1.44 -16.05
CA SER A 250 11.45 1.33 -15.22
C SER A 250 11.21 0.61 -13.89
N VAL A 251 12.29 0.09 -13.28
CA VAL A 251 12.28 -0.48 -11.92
C VAL A 251 13.22 0.35 -11.04
N LYS A 252 12.77 0.72 -9.84
CA LYS A 252 13.58 1.40 -8.82
C LYS A 252 13.54 0.61 -7.52
N LEU A 253 14.70 0.34 -6.92
CA LEU A 253 14.85 -0.43 -5.70
C LEU A 253 15.67 0.37 -4.67
N GLY A 254 15.28 0.34 -3.41
CA GLY A 254 16.03 0.93 -2.30
C GLY A 254 15.56 0.43 -0.93
N TYR A 255 16.15 0.92 0.15
CA TYR A 255 15.72 0.63 1.52
C TYR A 255 14.72 1.65 2.08
N ASN A 256 13.93 1.22 3.04
CA ASN A 256 12.91 2.01 3.75
C ASN A 256 13.45 3.26 4.46
N ASP A 257 14.69 3.23 4.93
CA ASP A 257 15.33 4.29 5.73
C ASP A 257 16.05 5.34 4.86
N GLU A 258 16.22 5.10 3.57
CA GLU A 258 16.71 6.09 2.59
C GLU A 258 15.68 7.22 2.33
N VAL A 259 14.43 7.02 2.78
CA VAL A 259 13.28 7.88 2.50
C VAL A 259 12.61 8.34 3.78
N ASP A 260 12.48 9.67 3.93
CA ASP A 260 11.96 10.32 5.13
C ASP A 260 10.61 9.76 5.60
N ALA A 261 10.44 9.69 6.92
CA ALA A 261 9.25 9.13 7.57
C ALA A 261 7.93 9.81 7.14
N GLU A 262 7.97 11.07 6.69
CA GLU A 262 6.82 11.80 6.14
C GLU A 262 6.21 11.15 4.89
N TRP A 263 6.95 10.26 4.22
CA TRP A 263 6.44 9.43 3.12
C TRP A 263 5.21 8.59 3.55
N LEU A 264 5.08 8.27 4.85
CA LEU A 264 3.98 7.48 5.40
C LEU A 264 2.68 8.26 5.66
N LEU A 265 2.72 9.60 5.69
CA LEU A 265 1.65 10.41 6.29
C LEU A 265 0.91 11.32 5.32
N GLN A 266 1.39 11.48 4.07
CA GLN A 266 0.81 12.41 3.10
C GLN A 266 0.66 11.77 1.72
N PRO A 267 -0.47 12.00 1.01
CA PRO A 267 -0.66 11.56 -0.37
C PRO A 267 0.24 12.36 -1.33
N LYS A 268 1.53 12.01 -1.40
CA LYS A 268 2.51 12.59 -2.33
C LYS A 268 2.09 12.34 -3.78
N THR A 269 2.14 13.38 -4.61
CA THR A 269 1.91 13.31 -6.07
C THR A 269 3.02 12.52 -6.78
N PHE A 270 2.76 12.06 -8.01
CA PHE A 270 3.76 11.38 -8.85
C PHE A 270 5.06 12.19 -9.01
N ILE A 271 4.96 13.51 -9.20
CA ILE A 271 6.14 14.39 -9.38
C ILE A 271 6.99 14.46 -8.11
N GLN A 272 6.37 14.63 -6.93
CA GLN A 272 7.08 14.64 -5.65
C GLN A 272 7.82 13.30 -5.41
N ARG A 273 7.21 12.18 -5.80
CA ARG A 273 7.82 10.84 -5.70
C ARG A 273 8.97 10.66 -6.70
N LEU A 274 8.85 11.19 -7.92
CA LEU A 274 9.94 11.16 -8.90
C LEU A 274 11.16 11.96 -8.41
N GLN A 275 10.94 13.10 -7.73
CA GLN A 275 11.99 13.89 -7.10
C GLN A 275 12.65 13.14 -5.93
N GLU A 276 11.85 12.50 -5.07
CA GLU A 276 12.35 11.66 -3.97
C GLU A 276 13.24 10.51 -4.50
N TRP A 277 12.77 9.79 -5.52
CA TRP A 277 13.55 8.72 -6.15
C TRP A 277 14.83 9.21 -6.83
N ARG A 278 14.88 10.45 -7.33
CA ARG A 278 16.13 11.05 -7.80
C ARG A 278 17.10 11.35 -6.66
N ARG A 279 16.61 11.69 -5.46
CA ARG A 279 17.46 11.85 -4.27
C ARG A 279 18.07 10.50 -3.87
N ILE A 280 17.23 9.47 -3.69
CA ILE A 280 17.65 8.11 -3.30
C ILE A 280 18.72 7.53 -4.24
N LEU A 281 18.58 7.74 -5.55
CA LEU A 281 19.48 7.19 -6.58
C LEU A 281 20.73 8.04 -6.84
N CYS A 282 20.94 9.13 -6.09
CA CYS A 282 22.07 10.04 -6.25
C CYS A 282 22.82 10.32 -4.94
N CYS A 283 22.48 9.63 -3.85
CA CYS A 283 23.17 9.65 -2.56
C CYS A 283 23.87 8.30 -2.34
#